data_AF-A0A942N5L9-F1
#
_entry.id   AF-A0A942N5L9-F1
#
_cell.length_a   1.000
_cell.length_b   1.000
_cell.length_c   1.000
_cell.angle_alpha   90.00
_cell.angle_beta   90.00
_cell.angle_gamma   90.00
#
_symmetry.space_group_name_H-M   'P 1'
#
loop_
_entity.id
_entity.type
_entity.pdbx_description
1 polymer ?
#
loop_
_entity_poly.entity_id
_entity_poly.type
_entity_poly.pdbx_seq_one_letter_code
_entity_poly.pdbx_strand_id
1 'polypeptide(L)'
;MDENNKLLALHVKAGGVPEFPLYANRFPAGAIDNYLAESWQIEYNITVGAFRAPSSKFKAASEQSFLDRLAEVMGKDPIAFRLELLKRAETNQVGENNEQDAKRYAGVLEQVREKSN
;
A
#
# COMPACT_ATOMS: atom_id res chain seq x y z
N MET A 1 -3.02 -12.00 -10.74
CA MET A 1 -4.16 -12.62 -10.05
C MET A 1 -4.24 -14.08 -10.47
N ASP A 2 -4.92 -14.92 -9.68
CA ASP A 2 -5.29 -16.26 -10.14
C ASP A 2 -6.59 -16.24 -10.96
N GLU A 3 -7.02 -17.41 -11.44
CA GLU A 3 -8.26 -17.62 -12.21
C GLU A 3 -9.54 -17.27 -11.42
N ASN A 4 -9.44 -17.16 -10.09
CA ASN A 4 -10.54 -16.82 -9.18
C ASN A 4 -10.53 -15.33 -8.78
N ASN A 5 -9.79 -14.49 -9.51
CA ASN A 5 -9.58 -13.07 -9.20
C ASN A 5 -8.95 -12.82 -7.81
N LYS A 6 -8.20 -13.77 -7.25
CA LYS A 6 -7.45 -13.54 -6.01
C LYS A 6 -6.12 -12.84 -6.32
N LEU A 7 -5.78 -11.85 -5.49
CA LEU A 7 -4.47 -11.21 -5.55
C LEU A 7 -3.40 -12.18 -5.04
N LEU A 8 -2.45 -12.54 -5.92
CA LEU A 8 -1.31 -13.41 -5.60
C LEU A 8 0.00 -12.63 -5.41
N ALA A 9 0.19 -11.59 -6.22
CA ALA A 9 1.45 -10.88 -6.32
C ALA A 9 1.23 -9.39 -6.58
N LEU A 10 2.12 -8.57 -6.04
CA LEU A 10 2.19 -7.13 -6.30
C LEU A 10 3.64 -6.71 -6.49
N HIS A 11 3.90 -6.03 -7.61
CA HIS A 11 5.20 -5.43 -7.91
C HIS A 11 5.05 -3.91 -7.95
N VAL A 12 5.77 -3.22 -7.07
CA VAL A 12 5.81 -1.77 -6.99
C VAL A 12 7.17 -1.29 -7.50
N LYS A 13 7.16 -0.47 -8.55
CA LYS A 13 8.35 0.21 -9.06
C LYS A 13 8.18 1.71 -8.92
N ALA A 14 9.05 2.36 -8.15
CA ALA A 14 8.92 3.78 -7.85
C ALA A 14 10.20 4.55 -8.19
N GLY A 15 10.06 5.63 -8.96
CA GLY A 15 11.15 6.49 -9.38
C GLY A 15 11.07 7.87 -8.74
N GLY A 16 12.19 8.39 -8.27
CA GLY A 16 12.23 9.74 -7.70
C GLY A 16 13.40 10.58 -8.19
N VAL A 17 13.23 11.89 -8.05
CA VAL A 17 14.21 12.91 -8.44
C VAL A 17 14.22 13.96 -7.33
N PRO A 18 15.34 14.18 -6.62
CA PRO A 18 16.59 13.43 -6.61
C PRO A 18 16.62 12.23 -5.64
N GLU A 19 15.55 12.00 -4.86
CA GLU A 19 15.54 11.02 -3.76
C GLU A 19 14.64 9.81 -4.03
N PHE A 20 14.89 8.69 -3.35
CA PHE A 20 14.04 7.52 -3.41
C PHE A 20 12.65 7.76 -2.79
N PRO A 21 11.55 7.48 -3.52
CA PRO A 21 10.20 7.77 -3.04
C PRO A 21 9.54 6.58 -2.30
N LEU A 22 10.27 5.48 -2.07
CA LEU A 22 9.70 4.19 -1.67
C LEU A 22 10.10 3.78 -0.26
N TYR A 23 9.09 3.53 0.56
CA TYR A 23 9.20 2.77 1.80
C TYR A 23 8.62 1.37 1.55
N ALA A 24 9.50 0.38 1.43
CA ALA A 24 9.16 -0.98 0.98
C ALA A 24 8.36 -1.79 2.01
N ASN A 25 8.53 -1.51 3.31
CA ASN A 25 7.93 -2.32 4.38
C ASN A 25 6.60 -1.77 4.92
N ARG A 26 5.98 -0.84 4.17
CA ARG A 26 4.66 -0.29 4.51
C ARG A 26 3.57 -1.01 3.74
N PHE A 27 2.35 -0.99 4.27
CA PHE A 27 1.16 -1.53 3.62
C PHE A 27 1.14 -1.14 2.14
N PRO A 28 0.90 -2.10 1.23
CA PRO A 28 0.41 -3.46 1.47
C PRO A 28 1.49 -4.54 1.74
N ALA A 29 2.74 -4.15 2.02
CA ALA A 29 3.76 -5.10 2.46
C ALA A 29 3.27 -5.89 3.70
N GLY A 30 3.55 -7.20 3.71
CA GLY A 30 3.06 -8.10 4.76
C GLY A 30 1.67 -8.69 4.55
N ALA A 31 0.83 -8.07 3.71
CA ALA A 31 -0.51 -8.56 3.39
C ALA A 31 -0.56 -9.46 2.13
N ILE A 32 0.50 -9.47 1.33
CA ILE A 32 0.55 -10.13 0.02
C ILE A 32 1.71 -11.13 -0.01
N ASP A 33 1.44 -12.35 -0.46
CA ASP A 33 2.41 -13.46 -0.46
C ASP A 33 3.64 -13.18 -1.34
N ASN A 34 3.41 -12.61 -2.52
CA ASN A 34 4.49 -12.28 -3.46
C ASN A 34 4.58 -10.77 -3.64
N TYR A 35 5.37 -10.11 -2.80
CA TYR A 35 5.56 -8.66 -2.84
C TYR A 35 6.98 -8.31 -3.29
N LEU A 36 7.09 -7.50 -4.35
CA LEU A 36 8.36 -6.93 -4.82
C LEU A 36 8.27 -5.41 -4.84
N ALA A 37 9.22 -4.74 -4.20
CA ALA A 37 9.34 -3.30 -4.16
C ALA A 37 10.71 -2.88 -4.70
N GLU A 38 10.72 -2.14 -5.80
CA GLU A 38 11.93 -1.62 -6.43
C GLU A 38 11.88 -0.11 -6.52
N SER A 39 13.01 0.54 -6.23
CA SER A 39 13.14 1.99 -6.38
C SER A 39 14.33 2.37 -7.25
N TRP A 40 14.19 3.49 -7.95
CA TRP A 40 15.28 4.11 -8.67
C TRP A 40 15.28 5.62 -8.41
N GLN A 41 16.43 6.24 -8.60
CA GLN A 41 16.57 7.69 -8.48
C GLN A 41 17.36 8.25 -9.66
N ILE A 42 17.09 9.51 -10.00
CA ILE A 42 17.90 10.29 -10.93
C ILE A 42 18.42 11.50 -10.17
N GLU A 43 19.73 11.66 -10.14
CA GLU A 43 20.37 12.84 -9.57
C GLU A 43 20.06 14.08 -10.41
N TYR A 44 19.77 15.20 -9.74
CA TYR A 44 19.46 16.46 -10.40
C TYR A 44 19.93 17.65 -9.57
N ASN A 45 20.39 18.70 -10.24
CA ASN A 45 21.08 19.84 -9.61
C ASN A 45 20.14 21.00 -9.21
N ILE A 46 18.84 20.72 -9.01
CA ILE A 46 17.90 21.70 -8.47
C ILE A 46 17.63 21.37 -7.01
N THR A 47 17.74 22.38 -6.16
CA THR A 47 17.39 22.29 -4.75
C THR A 47 15.93 21.89 -4.59
N VAL A 48 15.69 20.74 -3.98
CA VAL A 48 14.36 20.30 -3.54
C VAL A 48 14.20 20.57 -2.04
N GLY A 49 12.94 20.61 -1.58
CA GLY A 49 12.62 20.80 -0.17
C GLY A 49 11.54 19.85 0.29
N ALA A 50 11.45 19.66 1.61
CA ALA A 50 10.42 18.84 2.21
C ALA A 50 9.04 19.50 2.05
N PHE A 51 8.11 18.78 1.44
CA PHE A 51 6.68 19.09 1.48
C PHE A 51 5.99 18.11 2.42
N ARG A 52 4.85 18.50 3.02
CA ARG A 52 4.11 17.69 4.01
C ARG A 52 4.05 16.21 3.65
N ALA A 53 4.54 15.37 4.56
CA ALA A 53 4.76 13.92 4.37
C ALA A 53 5.61 13.61 3.11
N PRO A 54 6.91 13.94 3.12
CA PRO A 54 7.82 13.70 2.01
C PRO A 54 7.75 12.25 1.55
N SER A 55 7.76 12.05 0.23
CA SER A 55 7.63 10.76 -0.48
C SER A 55 6.29 10.02 -0.27
N SER A 56 5.73 10.03 0.93
CA SER A 56 4.54 9.27 1.32
C SER A 56 3.27 9.79 0.65
N LYS A 57 3.12 11.11 0.47
CA LYS A 57 1.92 11.72 -0.13
C LYS A 57 1.62 11.22 -1.55
N PHE A 58 2.66 11.12 -2.38
CA PHE A 58 2.54 10.76 -3.79
C PHE A 58 2.35 9.26 -3.94
N LYS A 59 3.12 8.48 -3.16
CA LYS A 59 2.98 7.03 -3.09
C LYS A 59 1.56 6.66 -2.65
N ALA A 60 1.04 7.28 -1.59
CA ALA A 60 -0.27 6.96 -1.05
C ALA A 60 -1.38 7.16 -2.09
N ALA A 61 -1.36 8.26 -2.85
CA ALA A 61 -2.35 8.47 -3.92
C ALA A 61 -2.27 7.35 -4.98
N SER A 62 -1.07 7.06 -5.49
CA SER A 62 -0.89 6.07 -6.55
C SER A 62 -1.23 4.64 -6.09
N GLU A 63 -0.72 4.24 -4.93
CA GLU A 63 -0.89 2.90 -4.37
C GLU A 63 -2.33 2.65 -3.92
N GLN A 64 -2.97 3.61 -3.24
CA GLN A 64 -4.34 3.43 -2.77
C GLN A 64 -5.35 3.47 -3.94
N SER A 65 -5.17 4.35 -4.93
CA SER A 65 -6.03 4.33 -6.13
C SER A 65 -5.86 3.04 -6.93
N PHE A 66 -4.65 2.47 -6.96
CA PHE A 66 -4.44 1.15 -7.58
C PHE A 66 -5.18 0.05 -6.83
N LEU A 67 -5.11 0.03 -5.50
CA LEU A 67 -5.85 -0.95 -4.68
C LEU A 67 -7.37 -0.80 -4.80
N ASP A 68 -7.88 0.43 -4.94
CA ASP A 68 -9.31 0.66 -5.24
C ASP A 68 -9.69 0.04 -6.57
N ARG A 69 -8.91 0.29 -7.62
CA ARG A 69 -9.16 -0.29 -8.94
C ARG A 69 -9.09 -1.81 -8.92
N LEU A 70 -8.18 -2.36 -8.11
CA LEU A 70 -8.06 -3.80 -7.91
C LEU A 70 -9.33 -4.38 -7.29
N ALA A 71 -9.86 -3.72 -6.24
CA ALA A 71 -11.10 -4.13 -5.60
C ALA A 71 -12.28 -4.09 -6.59
N GLU A 72 -12.37 -3.04 -7.41
CA GLU A 72 -13.39 -2.94 -8.46
C GLU A 72 -13.32 -4.10 -9.46
N VAL A 73 -12.13 -4.43 -9.97
CA VAL A 73 -11.92 -5.54 -10.91
C VAL A 73 -12.26 -6.88 -10.26
N MET A 74 -12.01 -7.02 -8.96
CA MET A 74 -12.36 -8.20 -8.17
C MET A 74 -13.85 -8.24 -7.75
N GLY A 75 -14.64 -7.21 -8.08
CA GLY A 75 -16.04 -7.09 -7.66
C GLY A 75 -16.24 -6.95 -6.15
N LYS A 76 -15.21 -6.48 -5.43
CA LYS A 76 -15.23 -6.29 -3.98
C LYS A 76 -15.42 -4.82 -3.61
N ASP A 77 -16.05 -4.59 -2.46
CA ASP A 77 -16.03 -3.26 -1.84
C ASP A 77 -14.58 -2.86 -1.46
N PRO A 78 -14.12 -1.64 -1.80
CA PRO A 78 -12.74 -1.24 -1.55
C PRO A 78 -12.35 -1.18 -0.06
N ILE A 79 -13.29 -0.90 0.85
CA ILE A 79 -13.02 -0.92 2.29
C ILE A 79 -12.91 -2.36 2.78
N ALA A 80 -13.84 -3.23 2.39
CA ALA A 80 -13.80 -4.65 2.72
C ALA A 80 -12.53 -5.33 2.22
N PHE A 81 -12.09 -5.00 1.00
CA PHE A 81 -10.84 -5.53 0.45
C PHE A 81 -9.62 -5.12 1.26
N ARG A 82 -9.54 -3.87 1.71
CA ARG A 82 -8.45 -3.41 2.59
C ARG A 82 -8.47 -4.10 3.95
N LEU A 83 -9.66 -4.31 4.53
CA LEU A 83 -9.81 -5.06 5.79
C LEU A 83 -9.34 -6.52 5.65
N GLU A 84 -9.63 -7.16 4.52
CA GLU A 84 -9.14 -8.52 4.22
C GLU A 84 -7.60 -8.56 4.19
N LEU A 85 -6.97 -7.59 3.52
CA LEU A 85 -5.51 -7.46 3.47
C LEU A 85 -4.91 -7.19 4.85
N LEU A 86 -5.52 -6.30 5.65
CA LEU A 86 -5.05 -6.01 7.01
C LEU A 86 -5.19 -7.21 7.94
N LYS A 87 -6.29 -7.96 7.83
CA LYS A 87 -6.46 -9.23 8.57
C LYS A 87 -5.42 -10.27 8.17
N ARG A 88 -5.07 -10.34 6.88
CA ARG A 88 -3.98 -11.20 6.40
C ARG A 88 -2.64 -10.77 7.00
N ALA A 89 -2.34 -9.47 7.01
CA ALA A 89 -1.12 -8.93 7.62
C ALA A 89 -1.04 -9.19 9.14
N GLU A 90 -2.17 -9.17 9.86
CA GLU A 90 -2.22 -9.48 11.30
C GLU A 90 -2.03 -10.98 11.58
N THR A 91 -2.71 -11.85 10.81
CA THR A 91 -2.77 -13.29 11.12
C THR A 91 -1.65 -14.12 10.49
N ASN A 92 -1.14 -13.68 9.35
CA ASN A 92 -0.17 -14.40 8.55
C ASN A 92 0.73 -13.41 7.80
N GLN A 93 1.44 -12.62 8.60
CA GLN A 93 2.35 -11.62 8.08
C GLN A 93 3.43 -12.25 7.18
N VAL A 94 3.60 -11.67 5.99
CA VAL A 94 4.69 -12.03 5.08
C VAL A 94 5.88 -11.11 5.35
N GLY A 95 7.04 -11.69 5.70
CA GLY A 95 8.25 -10.95 6.05
C GLY A 95 8.28 -10.42 7.49
N GLU A 96 9.46 -10.00 7.94
CA GLU A 96 9.73 -9.75 9.37
C GLU A 96 9.65 -8.26 9.79
N ASN A 97 9.70 -7.32 8.84
CA ASN A 97 9.95 -5.90 9.13
C ASN A 97 8.79 -4.94 8.79
N ASN A 98 7.54 -5.40 8.81
CA ASN A 98 6.40 -4.53 8.45
C ASN A 98 6.19 -3.42 9.50
N GLU A 99 6.13 -2.17 9.06
CA GLU A 99 6.22 -0.99 9.93
C GLU A 99 4.88 -0.58 10.59
N GLN A 100 3.79 -1.34 10.39
CA GLN A 100 2.43 -0.87 10.68
C GLN A 100 1.62 -1.84 11.53
N ASP A 101 0.90 -1.28 12.50
CA ASP A 101 -0.09 -1.98 13.31
C ASP A 101 -1.37 -2.20 12.49
N ALA A 102 -1.49 -3.40 11.91
CA ALA A 102 -2.61 -3.78 11.07
C ALA A 102 -3.95 -3.71 11.80
N LYS A 103 -3.98 -4.05 13.10
CA LYS A 103 -5.18 -4.03 13.93
C LYS A 103 -5.68 -2.61 14.14
N ARG A 104 -4.77 -1.69 14.44
CA ARG A 104 -5.11 -0.26 14.58
C ARG A 104 -5.63 0.32 13.26
N TYR A 105 -5.02 -0.03 12.13
CA TYR A 105 -5.50 0.40 10.81
C TYR A 105 -6.87 -0.15 10.47
N ALA A 106 -7.12 -1.43 10.74
CA ALA A 106 -8.42 -2.05 10.51
C ALA A 106 -9.51 -1.34 11.33
N GLY A 107 -9.25 -1.08 12.62
CA GLY A 107 -10.20 -0.38 13.49
C GLY A 107 -10.55 1.03 13.01
N VAL A 108 -9.61 1.76 12.40
CA VAL A 108 -9.93 3.08 11.81
C VAL A 108 -10.84 2.94 10.59
N LEU A 109 -10.59 1.97 9.72
CA LEU A 109 -11.42 1.74 8.53
C LEU A 109 -12.84 1.29 8.90
N GLU A 110 -12.98 0.46 9.92
CA GLU A 110 -14.29 0.06 10.48
C GLU A 110 -15.04 1.29 11.00
N GLN A 111 -14.39 2.13 11.80
CA GLN A 111 -15.01 3.36 12.32
C GLN A 111 -15.45 4.33 11.23
N VAL A 112 -14.64 4.50 10.17
CA VAL A 112 -15.00 5.36 9.03
C VAL A 112 -16.25 4.80 8.34
N ARG A 113 -16.29 3.49 8.08
CA ARG A 113 -17.44 2.84 7.46
C ARG A 113 -18.72 2.99 8.29
N GLU A 114 -18.64 2.92 9.61
CA GLU A 114 -19.81 3.09 10.49
C GLU A 114 -20.29 4.55 10.55
N LYS A 115 -19.37 5.52 10.57
CA LYS A 115 -19.68 6.93 10.89
C LYS A 115 -19.89 7.83 9.69
N SER A 116 -19.54 7.40 8.48
CA SER A 116 -19.66 8.22 7.25
C SER A 116 -20.99 8.06 6.51
N ASN A 117 -22.05 7.58 7.20
CA ASN A 117 -23.41 7.46 6.69
C ASN A 117 -24.28 8.68 7.02
#